data_AF-A0A547Q6A9-F1
#
_entry.id   AF-A0A547Q6A9-F1
#
_cell.length_a   1.000
_cell.length_b   1.000
_cell.length_c   1.000
_cell.angle_alpha   90.00
_cell.angle_beta   90.00
_cell.angle_gamma   90.00
#
_symmetry.space_group_name_H-M   'P 1'
#
loop_
_entity.id
_entity.type
_entity.pdbx_description
1 polymer ?
#
loop_
_entity_poly.entity_id
_entity_poly.type
_entity_poly.pdbx_seq_one_letter_code
_entity_poly.pdbx_strand_id
1 'polypeptide(L)'
;MEIYLESIASKIVNSAEKHWRQHGRVTNAVAAMLAYRSQKQPTLPENPTEQSSKSKFETLVYNAISAQRSVIKGNHGIKPKNISDLYLPIGMAPNQFDEALLIQLKNLGERRGDHVHQNSQVSLPKVRDPFSDELQDIEFLVREIEAFDLLASGLK
;
A
#
# COMPACT_ATOMS: atom_id res chain seq x y z
N MET A 1 -9.10 -5.59 -6.39
CA MET A 1 -7.80 -5.95 -5.79
C MET A 1 -6.97 -4.71 -5.48
N GLU A 2 -6.64 -3.86 -6.47
CA GLU A 2 -5.92 -2.58 -6.24
C GLU A 2 -6.61 -1.70 -5.20
N ILE A 3 -7.89 -1.38 -5.43
CA ILE A 3 -8.73 -0.61 -4.51
C ILE A 3 -8.76 -1.23 -3.10
N TYR A 4 -8.74 -2.56 -3.01
CA TYR A 4 -8.74 -3.26 -1.72
C TYR A 4 -7.42 -3.04 -0.97
N LEU A 5 -6.28 -3.27 -1.62
CA LEU A 5 -4.95 -3.04 -1.06
C LEU A 5 -4.73 -1.57 -0.66
N GLU A 6 -5.19 -0.64 -1.49
CA GLU A 6 -5.17 0.80 -1.19
C GLU A 6 -6.05 1.16 0.00
N SER A 7 -7.21 0.51 0.13
CA SER A 7 -8.11 0.73 1.27
C SER A 7 -7.50 0.26 2.59
N ILE A 8 -6.74 -0.84 2.57
CA ILE A 8 -6.03 -1.36 3.75
C ILE A 8 -4.90 -0.41 4.14
N ALA A 9 -4.04 -0.05 3.19
CA ALA A 9 -2.97 0.92 3.42
C ALA A 9 -3.55 2.26 3.96
N SER A 10 -4.65 2.73 3.38
CA SER A 10 -5.36 3.94 3.84
C SER A 10 -5.88 3.80 5.28
N LYS A 11 -6.46 2.66 5.66
CA LYS A 11 -6.94 2.41 7.02
C LYS A 11 -5.79 2.46 8.03
N ILE A 12 -4.64 1.87 7.70
CA ILE A 12 -3.45 1.87 8.57
C ILE A 12 -2.94 3.30 8.75
N VAL A 13 -2.80 4.07 7.66
CA VAL A 13 -2.36 5.48 7.73
C VAL A 13 -3.35 6.33 8.53
N ASN A 14 -4.66 6.15 8.34
CA ASN A 14 -5.69 6.86 9.10
C ASN A 14 -5.63 6.53 10.61
N SER A 15 -5.40 5.26 10.95
CA SER A 15 -5.25 4.83 12.34
C SER A 15 -4.00 5.46 12.97
N ALA A 16 -2.86 5.39 12.27
CA ALA A 16 -1.60 5.98 12.72
C ALA A 16 -1.73 7.51 12.94
N GLU A 17 -2.39 8.22 12.03
CA GLU A 17 -2.67 9.65 12.18
C GLU A 17 -3.60 9.94 13.36
N LYS A 18 -4.65 9.13 13.56
CA LYS A 18 -5.55 9.27 14.70
C LYS A 18 -4.80 9.10 16.02
N HIS A 19 -3.96 8.07 16.14
CA HIS A 19 -3.13 7.85 17.33
C HIS A 19 -2.16 9.01 17.58
N TRP A 20 -1.53 9.54 16.52
CA TRP A 20 -0.68 10.72 16.62
C TRP A 20 -1.45 11.94 17.14
N ARG A 21 -2.62 12.26 16.55
CA ARG A 21 -3.42 13.43 16.93
C ARG A 21 -4.01 13.32 18.34
N GLN A 22 -4.40 12.11 18.77
CA GLN A 22 -5.07 11.90 20.05
C GLN A 22 -4.10 11.77 21.23
N HIS A 23 -2.93 11.19 21.01
CA HIS A 23 -2.01 10.84 22.09
C HIS A 23 -0.61 11.47 21.95
N GLY A 24 -0.31 12.13 20.82
CA GLY A 24 1.03 12.64 20.53
C GLY A 24 2.10 11.55 20.43
N ARG A 25 1.70 10.28 20.25
CA ARG A 25 2.61 9.13 20.22
C ARG A 25 2.95 8.74 18.79
N VAL A 26 4.24 8.57 18.54
CA VAL A 26 4.76 8.03 17.29
C VAL A 26 4.55 6.52 17.29
N THR A 27 3.69 6.03 16.39
CA THR A 27 3.56 4.59 16.16
C THR A 27 4.64 4.10 15.21
N ASN A 28 4.87 2.78 15.13
CA ASN A 28 5.81 2.20 14.16
C ASN A 28 5.51 2.64 12.72
N ALA A 29 4.23 2.75 12.36
CA ALA A 29 3.83 3.25 11.04
C ALA A 29 4.27 4.71 10.82
N VAL A 30 4.12 5.59 11.81
CA VAL A 30 4.59 6.98 11.70
C VAL A 30 6.12 7.04 11.62
N ALA A 31 6.83 6.24 12.41
CA ALA A 31 8.28 6.16 12.37
C ALA A 31 8.80 5.67 11.00
N ALA A 32 8.18 4.61 10.46
CA ALA A 32 8.48 4.11 9.13
C ALA A 32 8.19 5.16 8.04
N MET A 33 7.04 5.85 8.12
CA MET A 33 6.70 6.91 7.17
C MET A 33 7.71 8.05 7.22
N LEU A 34 8.17 8.45 8.41
CA LEU A 34 9.24 9.43 8.55
C LEU A 34 10.55 8.94 7.91
N ALA A 35 10.93 7.67 8.10
CA ALA A 35 12.15 7.12 7.53
C ALA A 35 12.11 7.04 5.99
N TYR A 36 10.99 6.58 5.42
CA TYR A 36 10.87 6.34 3.98
C TYR A 36 10.40 7.55 3.17
N ARG A 37 9.66 8.48 3.78
CA ARG A 37 9.03 9.61 3.08
C ARG A 37 9.57 10.98 3.50
N SER A 38 10.47 11.05 4.49
CA SER A 38 11.16 12.31 4.78
C SER A 38 12.12 12.67 3.65
N GLN A 39 11.73 13.69 2.88
CA GLN A 39 12.48 14.14 1.70
C GLN A 39 13.76 14.90 2.05
N LYS A 40 13.88 15.42 3.28
CA LYS A 40 15.04 16.20 3.75
C LYS A 40 15.31 15.90 5.21
N GLN A 41 16.58 15.71 5.56
CA GLN A 41 16.97 15.66 6.96
C GLN A 41 16.66 17.02 7.59
N PRO A 42 15.95 17.06 8.74
CA PRO A 42 15.72 18.30 9.44
C PRO A 42 17.06 18.89 9.87
N THR A 43 17.30 20.16 9.53
CA THR A 43 18.46 20.89 10.02
C THR A 43 18.22 21.27 11.48
N LEU A 44 19.19 20.95 12.34
CA LEU A 44 19.17 21.40 13.72
C LEU A 44 19.41 22.93 13.74
N PRO A 45 18.53 23.72 14.37
CA PRO A 45 18.82 25.13 14.57
C PRO A 45 20.01 25.27 15.54
N GLU A 46 20.84 26.30 15.36
CA GLU A 46 21.91 26.62 16.30
C GLU A 46 21.37 27.02 17.68
N ASN A 47 20.18 27.63 17.69
CA ASN A 47 19.47 28.01 18.90
C ASN A 47 18.18 27.17 19.06
N PRO A 48 17.99 26.46 20.19
CA PRO A 48 16.79 25.68 20.46
C PRO A 48 15.48 26.49 20.40
N THR A 49 15.53 27.81 20.62
CA THR A 49 14.33 28.68 20.54
C THR A 49 13.99 29.11 19.11
N GLU A 50 14.90 28.91 18.15
CA GLU A 50 14.75 29.33 16.75
C GLU A 50 14.36 28.16 15.84
N GLN A 51 13.50 27.28 16.34
CA GLN A 51 13.02 26.17 15.54
C GLN A 51 12.12 26.68 14.41
N SER A 52 12.61 26.56 13.16
CA SER A 52 11.84 26.93 11.98
C SER A 52 10.52 26.13 11.95
N SER A 53 9.42 26.75 11.51
CA SER A 53 8.12 26.07 11.35
C SER A 53 8.20 24.84 10.43
N LYS A 54 9.18 24.81 9.52
CA LYS A 54 9.48 23.72 8.58
C LYS A 54 10.24 22.55 9.21
N SER A 55 10.93 22.76 10.34
CA SER A 55 11.67 21.74 11.08
C SER A 55 11.00 21.33 12.40
N LYS A 56 9.76 21.80 12.64
CA LYS A 56 8.92 21.29 13.74
C LYS A 56 8.58 19.84 13.50
N PHE A 57 8.69 19.04 14.54
CA PHE A 57 8.41 17.61 14.49
C PHE A 57 7.00 17.29 13.98
N GLU A 58 6.00 18.06 14.42
CA GLU A 58 4.62 17.93 13.94
C GLU A 58 4.49 18.12 12.42
N THR A 59 5.18 19.13 11.87
CA THR A 59 5.21 19.39 10.43
C THR A 59 5.85 18.24 9.67
N LEU A 60 6.92 17.65 10.21
CA LEU A 60 7.59 16.48 9.60
C LEU A 60 6.66 15.26 9.57
N VAL A 61 5.99 14.97 10.69
CA VAL A 61 5.01 13.87 10.79
C VAL A 61 3.86 14.07 9.79
N TYR A 62 3.29 15.28 9.76
CA TYR A 62 2.20 15.61 8.84
C TYR A 62 2.63 15.46 7.37
N ASN A 63 3.83 15.93 7.01
CA ASN A 63 4.35 15.81 5.67
C ASN A 63 4.59 14.36 5.27
N ALA A 64 5.13 13.53 6.16
CA ALA A 64 5.34 12.11 5.91
C ALA A 64 4.02 11.35 5.68
N ILE A 65 3.00 11.61 6.52
CA ILE A 65 1.65 11.04 6.37
C ILE A 65 1.01 11.50 5.05
N SER A 66 1.10 12.79 4.74
CA SER A 66 0.54 13.37 3.50
C SER A 66 1.22 12.80 2.24
N ALA A 67 2.54 12.64 2.28
CA ALA A 67 3.30 12.00 1.21
C ALA A 67 2.84 10.56 0.99
N GLN A 68 2.67 9.78 2.07
CA GLN A 68 2.20 8.39 1.94
C GLN A 68 0.75 8.32 1.43
N ARG A 69 -0.15 9.19 1.90
CA ARG A 69 -1.52 9.29 1.36
C ARG A 69 -1.52 9.56 -0.15
N SER A 70 -0.61 10.42 -0.61
CA SER A 70 -0.49 10.75 -2.04
C SER A 70 -0.03 9.54 -2.86
N VAL A 71 0.92 8.75 -2.34
CA VAL A 71 1.36 7.49 -2.96
C VAL A 71 0.21 6.48 -3.03
N ILE A 72 -0.54 6.31 -1.93
CA ILE A 72 -1.68 5.37 -1.91
C ILE A 72 -2.74 5.78 -2.94
N LYS A 73 -3.09 7.07 -3.02
CA LYS A 73 -4.09 7.57 -3.98
C LYS A 73 -3.62 7.46 -5.44
N GLY A 74 -2.32 7.59 -5.69
CA GLY A 74 -1.70 7.48 -7.02
C GLY A 74 -1.27 6.06 -7.39
N ASN A 75 -1.55 5.07 -6.54
CA ASN A 75 -1.25 3.69 -6.86
C ASN A 75 -2.26 3.17 -7.89
N HIS A 76 -1.74 2.57 -8.97
CA HIS A 76 -2.55 2.02 -10.07
C HIS A 76 -2.02 0.65 -10.49
N GLY A 77 -1.54 -0.13 -9.51
CA GLY A 77 -0.90 -1.40 -9.77
C GLY A 77 -0.89 -2.33 -8.59
N ILE A 78 -0.74 -3.62 -8.89
CA ILE A 78 -0.50 -4.70 -7.93
C ILE A 78 0.88 -5.34 -8.09
N LYS A 79 1.76 -4.77 -8.91
CA LYS A 79 3.12 -5.32 -9.09
C LYS A 79 3.90 -5.21 -7.77
N PRO A 80 4.94 -6.04 -7.54
CA PRO A 80 5.72 -6.00 -6.30
C PRO A 80 6.25 -4.61 -5.92
N LYS A 81 6.56 -3.76 -6.91
CA LYS A 81 6.92 -2.35 -6.68
C LYS A 81 5.78 -1.54 -6.05
N ASN A 82 4.56 -1.68 -6.57
CA ASN A 82 3.36 -1.03 -6.03
C ASN A 82 3.10 -1.48 -4.58
N ILE A 83 3.20 -2.79 -4.31
CA ILE A 83 3.08 -3.34 -2.97
C ILE A 83 4.15 -2.76 -2.04
N SER A 84 5.40 -2.69 -2.51
CA SER A 84 6.49 -2.10 -1.73
C SER A 84 6.22 -0.64 -1.38
N ASP A 85 5.74 0.17 -2.34
CA ASP A 85 5.41 1.58 -2.15
C ASP A 85 4.23 1.82 -1.18
N LEU A 86 3.27 0.89 -1.15
CA LEU A 86 2.12 0.93 -0.25
C LEU A 86 2.47 0.54 1.19
N TYR A 87 3.23 -0.55 1.35
CA TYR A 87 3.31 -1.27 2.63
C TYR A 87 4.63 -1.13 3.39
N LEU A 88 5.78 -0.95 2.72
CA LEU A 88 7.04 -0.72 3.45
C LEU A 88 7.03 0.60 4.24
N PRO A 89 6.57 1.73 3.67
CA PRO A 89 6.57 3.01 4.39
C PRO A 89 5.57 3.07 5.54
N ILE A 90 4.64 2.11 5.66
CA ILE A 90 3.72 2.02 6.81
C ILE A 90 4.21 1.02 7.88
N GLY A 91 5.42 0.46 7.70
CA GLY A 91 6.10 -0.35 8.71
C GLY A 91 5.99 -1.87 8.52
N MET A 92 5.50 -2.36 7.37
CA MET A 92 5.56 -3.79 7.07
C MET A 92 6.99 -4.18 6.66
N ALA A 93 7.51 -5.25 7.25
CA ALA A 93 8.84 -5.74 6.93
C ALA A 93 8.84 -6.61 5.66
N PRO A 94 9.91 -6.59 4.85
CA PRO A 94 9.98 -7.36 3.60
C PRO A 94 9.74 -8.87 3.77
N ASN A 95 10.13 -9.45 4.91
CA ASN A 95 9.94 -10.86 5.23
C ASN A 95 8.48 -11.22 5.59
N GLN A 96 7.58 -10.24 5.68
CA GLN A 96 6.16 -10.47 5.91
C GLN A 96 5.39 -10.67 4.61
N PHE A 97 6.04 -10.47 3.45
CA PHE A 97 5.45 -10.79 2.16
C PHE A 97 5.87 -12.19 1.73
N ASP A 98 4.88 -13.03 1.41
CA ASP A 98 5.13 -14.31 0.75
C ASP A 98 5.55 -14.06 -0.70
N GLU A 99 6.67 -14.66 -1.10
CA GLU A 99 7.20 -14.57 -2.45
C GLU A 99 6.22 -15.18 -3.47
N ALA A 100 5.50 -16.24 -3.11
CA ALA A 100 4.48 -16.84 -3.96
C ALA A 100 3.34 -15.85 -4.25
N LEU A 101 2.87 -15.14 -3.23
CA LEU A 101 1.86 -14.08 -3.36
C LEU A 101 2.36 -12.95 -4.27
N LEU A 102 3.61 -12.51 -4.11
CA LEU A 102 4.18 -11.46 -4.96
C LEU A 102 4.29 -11.88 -6.43
N ILE A 103 4.63 -13.14 -6.70
CA ILE A 103 4.67 -13.71 -8.05
C ILE A 103 3.26 -13.75 -8.65
N GLN A 104 2.25 -14.18 -7.89
CA GLN A 104 0.87 -14.23 -8.37
C GLN A 104 0.31 -12.83 -8.66
N LEU A 105 0.56 -11.86 -7.78
CA LEU A 105 0.15 -10.47 -7.99
C LEU A 105 0.83 -9.86 -9.22
N LYS A 106 2.10 -10.17 -9.45
CA LYS A 106 2.82 -9.80 -10.68
C LYS A 106 2.13 -10.39 -11.92
N ASN A 107 1.91 -11.70 -11.94
CA ASN A 107 1.30 -12.39 -13.08
C ASN A 107 -0.13 -11.88 -13.34
N LEU A 108 -0.90 -11.59 -12.29
CA LEU A 108 -2.24 -11.01 -12.42
C LEU A 108 -2.19 -9.58 -13.00
N GLY A 109 -1.22 -8.77 -12.58
CA GLY A 109 -1.01 -7.43 -13.12
C GLY A 109 -0.56 -7.44 -14.58
N GLU A 110 0.28 -8.40 -14.96
CA GLU A 110 0.72 -8.61 -16.35
C GLU A 110 -0.44 -9.09 -17.23
N ARG A 111 -1.20 -10.12 -16.82
CA ARG A 111 -2.40 -10.57 -17.52
C ARG A 111 -3.41 -9.44 -17.75
N ARG A 112 -3.65 -8.59 -16.73
CA ARG A 112 -4.55 -7.44 -16.86
C ARG A 112 -4.04 -6.41 -17.87
N GLY A 113 -2.73 -6.15 -17.89
CA GLY A 113 -2.10 -5.28 -18.89
C GLY A 113 -2.22 -5.85 -20.31
N ASP A 114 -2.01 -7.15 -20.46
CA ASP A 114 -2.11 -7.84 -21.74
C ASP A 114 -3.56 -7.88 -22.26
N HIS A 115 -4.55 -8.09 -21.38
CA HIS A 115 -5.96 -7.98 -21.75
C HIS A 115 -6.33 -6.56 -22.23
N VAL A 116 -5.76 -5.51 -21.64
CA VAL A 116 -6.00 -4.13 -22.10
C VAL A 116 -5.35 -3.85 -23.46
N HIS A 117 -4.15 -4.39 -23.71
CA HIS A 117 -3.50 -4.28 -25.02
C HIS A 117 -4.21 -5.13 -26.10
N GLN A 118 -4.72 -6.31 -25.75
CA GLN A 118 -5.48 -7.17 -26.67
C GLN A 118 -6.91 -6.68 -26.93
N ASN A 119 -7.54 -5.98 -25.99
CA ASN A 119 -8.86 -5.37 -26.18
C ASN A 119 -8.85 -4.18 -27.17
N SER A 120 -7.67 -3.75 -27.64
CA SER A 120 -7.51 -2.74 -28.69
C SER A 120 -7.57 -3.35 -30.11
N GLN A 121 -7.51 -4.68 -30.21
CA GLN A 121 -7.65 -5.41 -31.46
C GLN A 121 -8.75 -6.45 -31.29
N VAL A 122 -9.94 -6.13 -31.82
CA VAL A 122 -11.02 -7.10 -31.96
C VAL A 122 -10.49 -8.35 -32.65
N SER A 123 -10.49 -9.47 -31.92
CA SER A 123 -10.36 -10.81 -32.47
C SER A 123 -11.08 -11.78 -31.55
N LEU A 124 -12.40 -11.91 -31.73
CA LEU A 124 -13.08 -13.15 -31.37
C LEU A 124 -12.51 -14.24 -32.31
N PRO A 125 -11.90 -15.33 -31.80
CA PRO A 125 -12.74 -16.51 -31.57
C PRO A 125 -12.20 -17.50 -30.52
N LYS A 126 -13.01 -17.80 -29.52
CA LYS A 126 -13.41 -19.18 -29.14
C LYS A 126 -14.39 -19.04 -27.99
N VAL A 127 -15.58 -19.58 -28.16
CA VAL A 127 -16.49 -19.85 -27.04
C VAL A 127 -15.75 -20.84 -26.14
N ARG A 128 -15.07 -20.31 -25.14
CA ARG A 128 -14.48 -21.03 -24.01
C ARG A 128 -15.60 -21.12 -22.98
N ASP A 129 -15.88 -22.31 -22.48
CA ASP A 129 -17.00 -22.56 -21.57
C ASP A 129 -16.86 -21.63 -20.33
N PRO A 130 -17.73 -20.62 -20.18
CA PRO A 130 -17.53 -19.53 -19.22
C PRO A 130 -17.77 -19.95 -17.77
N PHE A 131 -18.34 -21.14 -17.53
CA PHE A 131 -18.80 -21.51 -16.19
C PHE A 131 -17.75 -22.20 -15.31
N SER A 132 -16.75 -22.89 -15.87
CA SER A 132 -15.77 -23.64 -15.09
C SER A 132 -14.54 -22.81 -14.69
N ASP A 133 -14.01 -22.03 -15.63
CA ASP A 133 -12.79 -21.24 -15.42
C ASP A 133 -13.08 -20.01 -14.53
N GLU A 134 -14.26 -19.37 -14.69
CA GLU A 134 -14.69 -18.26 -13.84
C GLU A 134 -14.97 -18.70 -12.39
N LEU A 135 -15.51 -19.90 -12.18
CA LEU A 135 -15.73 -20.44 -10.83
C LEU A 135 -14.40 -20.66 -10.10
N GLN A 136 -13.41 -21.17 -10.81
CA GLN A 136 -12.09 -21.47 -10.25
C GLN A 136 -11.34 -20.18 -9.89
N ASP A 137 -11.46 -19.14 -10.72
CA ASP A 137 -10.93 -17.81 -10.43
C ASP A 137 -11.66 -17.15 -9.23
N ILE A 138 -12.98 -17.33 -9.11
CA ILE A 138 -13.77 -16.82 -7.98
C ILE A 138 -13.43 -17.56 -6.67
N GLU A 139 -13.35 -18.89 -6.70
CA GLU A 139 -12.97 -19.71 -5.53
C GLU A 139 -11.57 -19.39 -5.03
N PHE A 140 -10.64 -19.14 -5.96
CA PHE A 140 -9.30 -18.69 -5.62
C PHE A 140 -9.31 -17.32 -4.95
N LEU A 141 -10.05 -16.36 -5.50
CA LEU A 141 -10.18 -15.02 -4.92
C LEU A 141 -10.81 -15.03 -3.52
N VAL A 142 -11.81 -15.89 -3.27
CA VAL A 142 -12.45 -16.02 -1.96
C VAL A 142 -11.47 -16.57 -0.91
N ARG A 143 -10.71 -17.61 -1.25
CA ARG A 143 -9.71 -18.20 -0.35
C ARG A 143 -8.59 -17.22 0.02
N GLU A 144 -8.10 -16.46 -0.94
CA GLU A 144 -7.06 -15.47 -0.70
C GLU A 144 -7.53 -14.33 0.21
N ILE A 145 -8.80 -13.91 0.06
CA ILE A 145 -9.40 -12.90 0.94
C ILE A 145 -9.55 -13.41 2.38
N GLU A 146 -9.94 -14.68 2.57
CA GLU A 146 -10.06 -15.28 3.91
C GLU A 146 -8.70 -15.38 4.62
N ALA A 147 -7.65 -15.79 3.91
CA ALA A 147 -6.29 -15.87 4.46
C ALA A 147 -5.76 -14.49 4.83
N PHE A 148 -6.04 -13.47 4.01
CA PHE A 148 -5.64 -12.10 4.28
C PHE A 148 -6.38 -11.49 5.48
N ASP A 149 -7.69 -11.74 5.62
CA ASP A 149 -8.48 -11.23 6.74
C ASP A 149 -8.01 -11.79 8.10
N LEU A 150 -7.55 -13.05 8.14
CA LEU A 150 -6.94 -13.65 9.33
C LEU A 150 -5.65 -12.91 9.73
N LEU A 151 -4.76 -12.61 8.78
CA LEU A 151 -3.52 -11.86 9.05
C LEU A 151 -3.80 -10.40 9.46
N ALA A 152 -4.76 -9.75 8.81
CA ALA A 152 -5.15 -8.38 9.12
C ALA A 152 -5.85 -8.26 10.50
N SER A 153 -6.53 -9.32 10.96
CA SER A 153 -7.17 -9.34 12.28
C SER A 153 -6.17 -9.34 13.44
N GLY A 154 -4.98 -9.93 13.24
CA GLY A 154 -3.90 -9.95 14.24
C GLY A 154 -3.12 -8.63 14.36
N LEU A 155 -3.37 -7.67 13.47
CA LEU A 155 -2.74 -6.34 13.46
C LEU A 155 -3.63 -5.24 14.07
N LYS A 156 -4.88 -5.57 14.45
CA LYS A 156 -5.78 -4.66 15.16
C LYS A 156 -5.43 -4.52 16.63
#